data_AF-T1CDU9-F1
#
_entry.id   AF-T1CDU9-F1
#
_cell.length_a   1.000
_cell.length_b   1.000
_cell.length_c   1.000
_cell.angle_alpha   90.00
_cell.angle_beta   90.00
_cell.angle_gamma   90.00
#
_symmetry.space_group_name_H-M   'P 1'
#
loop_
_entity.id
_entity.type
_entity.pdbx_description
1 polymer ?
#
loop_
_entity_poly.entity_id
_entity_poly.type
_entity_poly.pdbx_seq_one_letter_code
_entity_poly.pdbx_strand_id
1 'polypeptide(L)'
;MTLQEINRSLVDNRVDPLNSHELAMISSMINRTRFCTTIATITGKPGANREAAIAYLDRLVNAARMSIRNGAPVPPSIWGASATTTPHAASFKPPTNLREANDFFAAHALPKLDYAGLSTLYSTYGRNETLRLMTLIGAGGQIGAEAADTLRGMLIDAGSPRARMAQPVPSPASVTPISGVRAQDDIPADPEIDDEPHSPAHGSRSNQGSRPTVTATSRPLPRDTTGTDRQAPKDRFQARAYGGSAALCVEASESQGGNPTVRFELAPATAKNSKTYQWENKLIVQLTADELPQLLAVLFRFAVGVRFANHGPTKSKWLSLENQDGGLFIKAGDKDVRVLAIPVSTADALVSITDVALGVAHKKYPHLSGEDLKLIVRAQVAPRVKAPAPAPAG
;
A
#
# COMPACT_ATOMS: atom_id res chain seq x y z
N MET A 1 -24.10 -2.59 -26.86
CA MET A 1 -25.05 -2.66 -25.73
C MET A 1 -26.01 -1.49 -25.83
N THR A 2 -27.29 -1.77 -26.06
CA THR A 2 -28.34 -0.76 -26.17
C THR A 2 -28.77 -0.25 -24.79
N LEU A 3 -29.40 0.94 -24.72
CA LEU A 3 -29.96 1.44 -23.46
C LEU A 3 -30.99 0.45 -22.87
N GLN A 4 -31.72 -0.27 -23.72
CA GLN A 4 -32.69 -1.28 -23.28
C GLN A 4 -32.01 -2.49 -22.61
N GLU A 5 -30.87 -2.95 -23.15
CA GLU A 5 -30.07 -4.03 -22.55
C GLU A 5 -29.42 -3.59 -21.23
N ILE A 6 -28.97 -2.34 -21.17
CA ILE A 6 -28.44 -1.73 -19.94
C ILE A 6 -29.54 -1.71 -18.88
N ASN A 7 -30.70 -1.12 -19.18
CA ASN A 7 -31.79 -1.00 -18.23
C ASN A 7 -32.33 -2.34 -17.76
N ARG A 8 -32.38 -3.36 -18.63
CA ARG A 8 -32.72 -4.72 -18.21
C ARG A 8 -31.75 -5.23 -17.17
N SER A 9 -30.45 -5.09 -17.43
CA SER A 9 -29.40 -5.49 -16.49
C SER A 9 -29.48 -4.73 -15.16
N LEU A 10 -29.83 -3.44 -15.18
CA LEU A 10 -30.00 -2.63 -13.97
C LEU A 10 -31.20 -3.08 -13.15
N VAL A 11 -32.35 -3.28 -13.80
CA VAL A 11 -33.59 -3.73 -13.13
C VAL A 11 -33.40 -5.11 -12.49
N ASP A 12 -32.77 -6.06 -13.20
CA ASP A 12 -32.43 -7.39 -12.67
C ASP A 12 -31.53 -7.33 -11.42
N ASN A 13 -30.85 -6.19 -11.23
CA ASN A 13 -29.93 -5.91 -10.13
C ASN A 13 -30.45 -4.88 -9.12
N ARG A 14 -31.74 -4.52 -9.19
CA ARG A 14 -32.38 -3.52 -8.31
C ARG A 14 -31.75 -2.12 -8.39
N VAL A 15 -31.18 -1.78 -9.55
CA VAL A 15 -30.72 -0.42 -9.88
C VAL A 15 -31.77 0.25 -10.74
N ASP A 16 -32.04 1.53 -10.49
CA ASP A 16 -33.01 2.28 -11.29
C ASP A 16 -32.60 2.31 -12.78
N PRO A 17 -33.57 2.18 -13.70
CA PRO A 17 -33.29 2.31 -15.12
C PRO A 17 -32.81 3.73 -15.46
N LEU A 18 -31.94 3.81 -16.46
CA LEU A 18 -31.42 5.05 -17.01
C LEU A 18 -32.29 5.53 -18.18
N ASN A 19 -32.48 6.84 -18.31
CA ASN A 19 -32.94 7.44 -19.56
C ASN A 19 -31.75 7.90 -20.42
N SER A 20 -32.02 8.27 -21.68
CA SER A 20 -30.97 8.69 -22.63
C SER A 20 -30.17 9.89 -22.16
N HIS A 21 -30.78 10.80 -21.40
CA HIS A 21 -30.14 12.00 -20.85
C HIS A 21 -29.17 11.62 -19.72
N GLU A 22 -29.60 10.77 -18.78
CA GLU A 22 -28.75 10.25 -17.71
C GLU A 22 -27.56 9.46 -18.27
N LEU A 23 -27.79 8.63 -19.29
CA LEU A 23 -26.71 7.90 -19.95
C LEU A 23 -25.70 8.85 -20.61
N ALA A 24 -26.17 9.91 -21.27
CA ALA A 24 -25.30 10.92 -21.86
C ALA A 24 -24.45 11.63 -20.79
N MET A 25 -25.06 12.02 -19.67
CA MET A 25 -24.35 12.61 -18.53
C MET A 25 -23.28 11.66 -17.97
N ILE A 26 -23.65 10.40 -17.70
CA ILE A 26 -22.70 9.39 -17.23
C ILE A 26 -21.56 9.19 -18.25
N SER A 27 -21.86 9.23 -19.54
CA SER A 27 -20.85 9.11 -20.60
C SER A 27 -19.83 10.24 -20.64
N SER A 28 -20.19 11.43 -20.15
CA SER A 28 -19.24 12.53 -19.93
C SER A 28 -18.43 12.41 -18.64
N MET A 29 -18.95 11.69 -17.64
CA MET A 29 -18.30 11.53 -16.33
C MET A 29 -17.24 10.44 -16.33
N ILE A 30 -17.43 9.40 -17.14
CA ILE A 30 -16.55 8.24 -17.20
C ILE A 30 -16.38 7.74 -18.63
N ASN A 31 -15.25 7.09 -18.92
CA ASN A 31 -15.04 6.49 -20.24
C ASN A 31 -15.93 5.24 -20.46
N ARG A 32 -16.16 4.91 -21.74
CA ARG A 32 -17.00 3.78 -22.19
C ARG A 32 -16.56 2.46 -21.57
N THR A 33 -15.24 2.22 -21.55
CA THR A 33 -14.62 1.00 -21.04
C THR A 33 -14.94 0.77 -19.57
N ARG A 34 -14.84 1.82 -18.74
CA ARG A 34 -15.17 1.78 -17.32
C ARG A 34 -16.65 1.51 -17.10
N PHE A 35 -17.53 2.17 -17.87
CA PHE A 35 -18.97 1.94 -17.79
C PHE A 35 -19.34 0.50 -18.16
N CYS A 36 -18.89 0.00 -19.32
CA CYS A 36 -19.16 -1.37 -19.76
C CYS A 36 -18.65 -2.41 -18.76
N THR A 37 -17.52 -2.16 -18.10
CA THR A 37 -16.98 -3.08 -17.10
C THR A 37 -17.74 -3.05 -15.78
N THR A 38 -18.20 -1.87 -15.35
CA THR A 38 -19.13 -1.76 -14.21
C THR A 38 -20.39 -2.58 -14.49
N ILE A 39 -20.98 -2.43 -15.68
CA ILE A 39 -22.16 -3.19 -16.09
C ILE A 39 -21.86 -4.70 -16.15
N ALA A 40 -20.75 -5.12 -16.75
CA ALA A 40 -20.35 -6.52 -16.80
C ALA A 40 -20.17 -7.13 -15.39
N THR A 41 -19.62 -6.36 -14.46
CA THR A 41 -19.45 -6.77 -13.04
C THR A 41 -20.80 -6.90 -12.35
N ILE A 42 -21.74 -5.99 -12.62
CA ILE A 42 -23.12 -6.06 -12.12
C ILE A 42 -23.84 -7.31 -12.63
N THR A 43 -23.67 -7.65 -13.92
CA THR A 43 -24.28 -8.84 -14.55
C THR A 43 -23.56 -10.15 -14.24
N GLY A 44 -22.38 -10.09 -13.61
CA GLY A 44 -21.53 -11.23 -13.31
C GLY A 44 -22.00 -12.06 -12.10
N LYS A 45 -21.16 -13.02 -11.67
CA LYS A 45 -21.47 -13.85 -10.49
C LYS A 45 -21.61 -12.98 -9.23
N PRO A 46 -22.54 -13.30 -8.31
CA PRO A 46 -22.67 -12.60 -7.04
C PRO A 46 -21.35 -12.60 -6.25
N GLY A 47 -20.98 -11.46 -5.66
CA GLY A 47 -19.78 -11.30 -4.84
C GLY A 47 -19.54 -9.84 -4.45
N ALA A 48 -18.56 -9.58 -3.57
CA ALA A 48 -18.27 -8.24 -3.04
C ALA A 48 -18.02 -7.18 -4.14
N ASN A 49 -17.42 -7.58 -5.26
CA ASN A 49 -17.18 -6.71 -6.41
C ASN A 49 -18.49 -6.25 -7.09
N ARG A 50 -19.57 -7.06 -7.03
CA ARG A 50 -20.88 -6.72 -7.59
C ARG A 50 -21.56 -5.62 -6.78
N GLU A 51 -21.56 -5.74 -5.45
CA GLU A 51 -22.15 -4.70 -4.57
C GLU A 51 -21.40 -3.38 -4.69
N ALA A 52 -20.06 -3.42 -4.76
CA ALA A 52 -19.24 -2.23 -4.99
C ALA A 52 -19.52 -1.58 -6.36
N ALA A 53 -19.73 -2.39 -7.41
CA ALA A 53 -20.07 -1.90 -8.73
C ALA A 53 -21.47 -1.28 -8.79
N ILE A 54 -22.45 -1.87 -8.10
CA ILE A 54 -23.80 -1.31 -7.92
C ILE A 54 -23.72 0.05 -7.22
N ALA A 55 -23.07 0.11 -6.05
CA ALA A 55 -22.92 1.35 -5.28
C ALA A 55 -22.12 2.43 -6.03
N TYR A 56 -21.18 2.03 -6.89
CA TYR A 56 -20.49 2.95 -7.78
C TYR A 56 -21.41 3.51 -8.85
N LEU A 57 -22.19 2.65 -9.54
CA LEU A 57 -23.10 3.08 -10.57
C LEU A 57 -24.21 3.97 -10.01
N ASP A 58 -24.80 3.62 -8.86
CA ASP A 58 -25.81 4.44 -8.17
C ASP A 58 -25.32 5.86 -7.89
N ARG A 59 -24.05 6.01 -7.48
CA ARG A 59 -23.45 7.34 -7.27
C ARG A 59 -23.35 8.14 -8.57
N LEU A 60 -23.00 7.49 -9.69
CA LEU A 60 -22.97 8.13 -11.00
C LEU A 60 -24.36 8.53 -11.47
N VAL A 61 -25.37 7.66 -11.29
CA VAL A 61 -26.77 7.97 -11.62
C VAL A 61 -27.26 9.16 -10.82
N ASN A 62 -27.03 9.17 -9.51
CA ASN A 62 -27.45 10.26 -8.64
C ASN A 62 -26.74 11.58 -8.98
N ALA A 63 -25.44 11.54 -9.27
CA ALA A 63 -24.71 12.71 -9.71
C ALA A 63 -25.25 13.25 -11.05
N ALA A 64 -25.50 12.37 -12.03
CA ALA A 64 -26.11 12.74 -13.30
C ALA A 64 -27.49 13.39 -13.10
N ARG A 65 -28.37 12.78 -12.29
CA ARG A 65 -29.69 13.33 -11.95
C ARG A 65 -29.62 14.69 -11.28
N MET A 66 -28.68 14.89 -10.37
CA MET A 66 -28.46 16.18 -9.70
C MET A 66 -28.00 17.26 -10.68
N SER A 67 -27.05 16.94 -11.57
CA SER A 67 -26.62 17.86 -12.62
C SER A 67 -27.77 18.24 -13.56
N ILE A 68 -28.60 17.27 -13.97
CA ILE A 68 -29.79 17.52 -14.80
C ILE A 68 -30.77 18.45 -14.09
N ARG A 69 -31.05 18.18 -12.79
CA ARG A 69 -31.95 19.01 -11.97
C ARG A 69 -31.44 20.45 -11.84
N ASN A 70 -30.13 20.64 -11.82
CA ASN A 70 -29.49 21.95 -11.74
C ASN A 70 -29.36 22.66 -13.11
N GLY A 71 -29.96 22.11 -14.17
CA GLY A 71 -29.96 22.73 -15.49
C GLY A 71 -28.64 22.57 -16.26
N ALA A 72 -27.82 21.58 -15.92
CA ALA A 72 -26.63 21.29 -16.71
C ALA A 72 -27.01 20.92 -18.16
N PRO A 73 -26.32 21.46 -19.17
CA PRO A 73 -26.60 21.12 -20.56
C PRO A 73 -26.29 19.65 -20.83
N VAL A 74 -27.12 19.00 -21.64
CA VAL A 74 -26.94 17.59 -22.01
C VAL A 74 -25.69 17.48 -22.88
N PRO A 75 -24.64 16.75 -22.47
CA PRO A 75 -23.50 16.52 -23.34
C PRO A 75 -23.94 15.65 -24.52
N PRO A 76 -23.33 15.82 -25.71
CA PRO A 76 -23.57 14.91 -26.82
C PRO A 76 -23.20 13.48 -26.37
N SER A 77 -24.13 12.54 -26.54
CA SER A 77 -23.88 11.16 -26.13
C SER A 77 -22.72 10.58 -26.95
N ILE A 78 -21.64 10.24 -26.25
CA ILE A 78 -20.42 9.69 -26.87
C ILE A 78 -20.57 8.19 -27.16
N TRP A 79 -21.61 7.56 -26.61
CA TRP A 79 -21.84 6.11 -26.67
C TRP A 79 -22.98 5.72 -27.63
N GLY A 80 -23.12 6.46 -28.74
CA GLY A 80 -24.24 6.44 -29.68
C GLY A 80 -24.95 5.09 -29.93
N ALA A 81 -26.23 5.19 -30.30
CA ALA A 81 -27.26 4.12 -30.33
C ALA A 81 -27.02 2.91 -31.26
N SER A 82 -25.82 2.71 -31.81
CA SER A 82 -25.49 1.53 -32.60
C SER A 82 -24.28 0.81 -32.01
N ALA A 83 -24.54 -0.29 -31.30
CA ALA A 83 -23.54 -1.31 -31.05
C ALA A 83 -24.27 -2.65 -30.96
N THR A 84 -24.43 -3.26 -32.13
CA THR A 84 -24.83 -4.63 -32.38
C THR A 84 -23.99 -5.60 -31.54
N THR A 85 -24.69 -6.49 -30.86
CA THR A 85 -24.31 -7.85 -30.40
C THR A 85 -22.89 -8.04 -29.87
N THR A 86 -22.76 -8.12 -28.55
CA THR A 86 -21.58 -8.68 -27.87
C THR A 86 -21.45 -10.16 -28.24
N PRO A 87 -20.34 -10.64 -28.83
CA PRO A 87 -20.12 -12.07 -28.99
C PRO A 87 -19.95 -12.69 -27.60
N HIS A 88 -20.54 -13.86 -27.38
CA HIS A 88 -20.21 -14.71 -26.24
C HIS A 88 -18.68 -14.88 -26.20
N ALA A 89 -18.04 -14.33 -25.17
CA ALA A 89 -16.59 -14.45 -24.99
C ALA A 89 -16.22 -15.94 -25.01
N ALA A 90 -15.54 -16.37 -26.07
CA ALA A 90 -14.76 -17.59 -26.02
C ALA A 90 -13.88 -17.53 -24.77
N SER A 91 -13.69 -18.66 -24.07
CA SER A 91 -12.97 -18.70 -22.79
C SER A 91 -11.54 -18.21 -22.97
N PHE A 92 -11.32 -16.91 -22.81
CA PHE A 92 -10.01 -16.31 -22.86
C PHE A 92 -9.20 -16.89 -21.70
N LYS A 93 -8.13 -17.62 -22.03
CA LYS A 93 -7.16 -18.12 -21.06
C LYS A 93 -6.04 -17.08 -20.96
N PRO A 94 -5.87 -16.42 -19.80
CA PRO A 94 -4.80 -15.44 -19.63
C PRO A 94 -3.43 -16.08 -19.87
N PRO A 95 -2.49 -15.39 -20.55
CA PRO A 95 -1.14 -15.89 -20.72
C PRO A 95 -0.45 -15.99 -19.35
N THR A 96 0.23 -17.11 -19.15
CA THR A 96 0.94 -17.42 -17.90
C THR A 96 2.42 -17.11 -17.96
N ASN A 97 2.97 -16.94 -19.16
CA ASN A 97 4.38 -16.68 -19.41
C ASN A 97 4.56 -15.72 -20.61
N LEU A 98 5.80 -15.21 -20.79
CA LEU A 98 6.13 -14.25 -21.83
C LEU A 98 5.86 -14.80 -23.25
N ARG A 99 6.10 -16.09 -23.46
CA ARG A 99 5.86 -16.74 -24.76
C ARG A 99 4.38 -16.67 -25.12
N GLU A 100 3.51 -17.13 -24.23
CA GLU A 100 2.05 -17.07 -24.43
C GLU A 100 1.54 -15.64 -24.63
N ALA A 101 2.10 -14.65 -23.91
CA ALA A 101 1.73 -13.25 -24.08
C ALA A 101 2.12 -12.74 -25.48
N ASN A 102 3.34 -13.04 -25.94
CA ASN A 102 3.80 -12.67 -27.27
C ASN A 102 3.08 -13.41 -28.39
N ASP A 103 2.65 -14.64 -28.16
CA ASP A 103 1.82 -15.40 -29.10
C ASP A 103 0.44 -14.74 -29.23
N PHE A 104 -0.16 -14.30 -28.13
CA PHE A 104 -1.39 -13.50 -28.15
C PHE A 104 -1.20 -12.17 -28.88
N PHE A 105 -0.10 -11.45 -28.61
CA PHE A 105 0.20 -10.19 -29.28
C PHE A 105 0.35 -10.39 -30.79
N ALA A 106 1.09 -11.41 -31.21
CA ALA A 106 1.26 -11.75 -32.62
C ALA A 106 -0.09 -12.06 -33.30
N ALA A 107 -0.96 -12.83 -32.64
CA ALA A 107 -2.28 -13.18 -33.17
C ALA A 107 -3.20 -11.95 -33.41
N HIS A 108 -2.94 -10.83 -32.72
CA HIS A 108 -3.72 -9.60 -32.84
C HIS A 108 -2.92 -8.44 -33.47
N ALA A 109 -1.83 -8.77 -34.19
CA ALA A 109 -0.94 -7.81 -34.84
C ALA A 109 -0.39 -6.73 -33.88
N LEU A 110 -0.15 -7.06 -32.62
CA LEU A 110 0.43 -6.20 -31.60
C LEU A 110 1.96 -6.40 -31.49
N PRO A 111 2.73 -5.37 -31.07
CA PRO A 111 4.18 -5.50 -30.87
C PRO A 111 4.53 -6.58 -29.84
N LYS A 112 5.57 -7.37 -30.13
CA LYS A 112 6.15 -8.29 -29.15
C LYS A 112 7.02 -7.53 -28.14
N LEU A 113 7.10 -8.04 -26.92
CA LEU A 113 7.98 -7.53 -25.88
C LEU A 113 8.99 -8.58 -25.43
N ASP A 114 10.14 -8.11 -24.95
CA ASP A 114 11.04 -8.91 -24.12
C ASP A 114 10.60 -8.84 -22.65
N TYR A 115 11.31 -9.55 -21.76
CA TYR A 115 11.01 -9.54 -20.33
C TYR A 115 11.05 -8.12 -19.73
N ALA A 116 12.02 -7.31 -20.14
CA ALA A 116 12.14 -5.93 -19.67
C ALA A 116 10.93 -5.09 -20.08
N GLY A 117 10.51 -5.17 -21.35
CA GLY A 117 9.33 -4.48 -21.85
C GLY A 117 8.04 -4.94 -21.17
N LEU A 118 7.88 -6.25 -20.94
CA LEU A 118 6.70 -6.78 -20.24
C LEU A 118 6.66 -6.32 -18.77
N SER A 119 7.82 -6.29 -18.12
CA SER A 119 7.97 -5.76 -16.76
C SER A 119 7.59 -4.27 -16.71
N THR A 120 8.10 -3.47 -17.65
CA THR A 120 7.75 -2.05 -17.78
C THR A 120 6.24 -1.89 -17.97
N LEU A 121 5.64 -2.64 -18.90
CA LEU A 121 4.20 -2.62 -19.18
C LEU A 121 3.39 -2.86 -17.89
N TYR A 122 3.73 -3.91 -17.14
CA TYR A 122 3.01 -4.23 -15.91
C TYR A 122 3.26 -3.24 -14.78
N SER A 123 4.46 -2.68 -14.68
CA SER A 123 4.79 -1.69 -13.65
C SER A 123 4.14 -0.33 -13.89
N THR A 124 4.06 0.10 -15.16
CA THR A 124 3.51 1.40 -15.55
C THR A 124 1.98 1.35 -15.59
N TYR A 125 1.41 0.29 -16.17
CA TYR A 125 -0.02 0.25 -16.49
C TYR A 125 -0.82 -0.79 -15.69
N GLY A 126 -0.14 -1.67 -14.96
CA GLY A 126 -0.77 -2.72 -14.18
C GLY A 126 -1.07 -4.00 -14.97
N ARG A 127 -0.76 -5.14 -14.36
CA ARG A 127 -1.03 -6.47 -14.93
C ARG A 127 -2.52 -6.71 -15.20
N ASN A 128 -3.40 -6.31 -14.27
CA ASN A 128 -4.83 -6.55 -14.40
C ASN A 128 -5.45 -5.78 -15.56
N GLU A 129 -5.03 -4.53 -15.78
CA GLU A 129 -5.52 -3.74 -16.91
C GLU A 129 -5.02 -4.31 -18.24
N THR A 130 -3.75 -4.74 -18.28
CA THR A 130 -3.20 -5.44 -19.47
C THR A 130 -4.01 -6.70 -19.80
N LEU A 131 -4.24 -7.58 -18.81
CA LEU A 131 -5.02 -8.81 -19.00
C LEU A 131 -6.48 -8.53 -19.39
N ARG A 132 -7.06 -7.45 -18.87
CA ARG A 132 -8.42 -7.02 -19.21
C ARG A 132 -8.50 -6.57 -20.66
N LEU A 133 -7.56 -5.76 -21.14
CA LEU A 133 -7.50 -5.37 -22.55
C LEU A 133 -7.33 -6.60 -23.44
N MET A 134 -6.46 -7.55 -23.08
CA MET A 134 -6.31 -8.82 -23.81
C MET A 134 -7.62 -9.63 -23.85
N THR A 135 -8.38 -9.64 -22.75
CA THR A 135 -9.70 -10.29 -22.70
C THR A 135 -10.69 -9.64 -23.66
N LEU A 136 -10.75 -8.31 -23.69
CA LEU A 136 -11.62 -7.55 -24.59
C LEU A 136 -11.24 -7.75 -26.06
N ILE A 137 -9.94 -7.77 -26.36
CA ILE A 137 -9.41 -8.06 -27.69
C ILE A 137 -9.84 -9.48 -28.14
N GLY A 138 -9.69 -10.48 -27.27
CA GLY A 138 -10.10 -11.86 -27.56
C GLY A 138 -11.62 -12.03 -27.75
N ALA A 139 -12.43 -11.14 -27.18
CA ALA A 139 -13.88 -11.11 -27.40
C ALA A 139 -14.27 -10.51 -28.77
N GLY A 140 -13.36 -9.79 -29.43
CA GLY A 140 -13.55 -9.23 -30.76
C GLY A 140 -14.53 -8.05 -30.83
N GLY A 141 -14.97 -7.71 -32.04
CA GLY A 141 -15.87 -6.59 -32.30
C GLY A 141 -15.21 -5.21 -32.13
N GLN A 142 -16.03 -4.16 -32.16
CA GLN A 142 -15.54 -2.78 -32.06
C GLN A 142 -14.81 -2.50 -30.74
N ILE A 143 -15.31 -3.04 -29.63
CA ILE A 143 -14.68 -2.89 -28.30
C ILE A 143 -13.32 -3.60 -28.27
N GLY A 144 -13.20 -4.79 -28.88
CA GLY A 144 -11.93 -5.47 -29.01
C GLY A 144 -10.92 -4.70 -29.85
N ALA A 145 -11.36 -4.05 -30.93
CA ALA A 145 -10.51 -3.18 -31.75
C ALA A 145 -10.00 -1.96 -30.97
N GLU A 146 -10.89 -1.25 -30.27
CA GLU A 146 -10.52 -0.11 -29.40
C GLU A 146 -9.54 -0.54 -28.28
N ALA A 147 -9.74 -1.73 -27.70
CA ALA A 147 -8.85 -2.30 -26.72
C ALA A 147 -7.48 -2.68 -27.32
N ALA A 148 -7.44 -3.16 -28.57
CA ALA A 148 -6.21 -3.45 -29.30
C ALA A 148 -5.38 -2.19 -29.54
N ASP A 149 -6.02 -1.10 -29.97
CA ASP A 149 -5.33 0.19 -30.19
C ASP A 149 -4.77 0.77 -28.89
N THR A 150 -5.55 0.68 -27.81
CA THR A 150 -5.10 1.09 -26.47
C THR A 150 -3.87 0.27 -26.05
N LEU A 151 -3.97 -1.06 -26.12
CA LEU A 151 -2.88 -1.94 -25.74
C LEU A 151 -1.64 -1.74 -26.63
N ARG A 152 -1.83 -1.49 -27.93
CA ARG A 152 -0.74 -1.17 -28.85
C ARG A 152 0.05 0.06 -28.40
N GLY A 153 -0.64 1.14 -28.00
CA GLY A 153 0.00 2.33 -27.46
C GLY A 153 0.85 2.03 -26.22
N MET A 154 0.29 1.24 -25.29
CA MET A 154 0.99 0.84 -24.06
C MET A 154 2.22 -0.04 -24.35
N LEU A 155 2.13 -0.95 -25.32
CA LEU A 155 3.23 -1.82 -25.74
C LEU A 155 4.37 -1.02 -26.39
N ILE A 156 4.04 -0.04 -27.25
CA ILE A 156 5.03 0.85 -27.87
C ILE A 156 5.76 1.69 -26.80
N ASP A 157 5.01 2.25 -25.86
CA ASP A 157 5.59 3.02 -24.76
C ASP A 157 6.50 2.15 -23.88
N ALA A 158 6.02 0.98 -23.45
CA ALA A 158 6.80 0.04 -22.63
C ALA A 158 8.04 -0.52 -23.36
N GLY A 159 7.97 -0.67 -24.69
CA GLY A 159 9.08 -1.12 -25.52
C GLY A 159 10.14 -0.05 -25.78
N SER A 160 9.80 1.23 -25.59
CA SER A 160 10.67 2.36 -25.97
C SER A 160 11.93 2.45 -25.11
N PRO A 161 13.12 2.76 -25.69
CA PRO A 161 14.38 2.93 -24.94
C PRO A 161 14.26 3.96 -23.82
N ARG A 162 13.46 5.01 -24.03
CA ARG A 162 13.19 6.06 -23.05
C ARG A 162 12.49 5.53 -21.79
N ALA A 163 11.54 4.60 -21.94
CA ALA A 163 10.88 3.95 -20.82
C ALA A 163 11.83 3.00 -20.07
N ARG A 164 12.78 2.38 -20.79
CA ARG A 164 13.81 1.50 -20.21
C ARG A 164 14.87 2.26 -19.41
N MET A 165 15.28 3.45 -19.87
CA MET A 165 16.26 4.29 -19.16
C MET A 165 15.69 4.98 -17.91
N ALA A 166 14.36 5.09 -17.80
CA ALA A 166 13.70 5.62 -16.61
C ALA A 166 13.65 4.60 -15.44
N GLN A 167 14.05 3.35 -15.68
CA GLN A 167 14.19 2.35 -14.63
C GLN A 167 15.64 2.39 -14.08
N PRO A 168 15.84 2.45 -12.75
CA PRO A 168 17.18 2.42 -12.18
C PRO A 168 17.84 1.08 -12.49
N VAL A 169 18.95 1.12 -13.22
CA VAL A 169 19.76 -0.06 -13.53
C VAL A 169 20.35 -0.58 -12.20
N PRO A 170 20.16 -1.86 -11.85
CA PRO A 170 20.82 -2.42 -10.68
C PRO A 170 22.33 -2.46 -10.94
N SER A 171 23.12 -1.86 -10.05
CA SER A 171 24.58 -1.92 -10.11
C SER A 171 25.06 -3.38 -10.01
N PRO A 172 26.02 -3.82 -10.85
CA PRO A 172 26.59 -5.14 -10.71
C PRO A 172 27.47 -5.17 -9.46
N ALA A 173 27.12 -6.04 -8.51
CA ALA A 173 27.90 -6.28 -7.30
C ALA A 173 29.30 -6.80 -7.66
N SER A 174 30.32 -6.17 -7.08
CA SER A 174 31.72 -6.57 -7.16
C SER A 174 31.90 -8.00 -6.64
N VAL A 175 32.33 -8.88 -7.53
CA VAL A 175 32.86 -10.20 -7.20
C VAL A 175 34.28 -10.01 -6.67
N THR A 176 34.51 -10.27 -5.38
CA THR A 176 35.86 -10.46 -4.84
C THR A 176 36.23 -11.95 -4.90
N PRO A 177 37.39 -12.33 -5.45
CA PRO A 177 37.87 -13.70 -5.36
C PRO A 177 38.57 -13.94 -4.03
N ILE A 178 38.28 -15.10 -3.44
CA ILE A 178 38.97 -15.68 -2.29
C ILE A 178 40.28 -16.30 -2.78
N SER A 179 41.42 -15.93 -2.18
CA SER A 179 42.61 -16.78 -2.08
C SER A 179 43.52 -16.27 -0.96
N GLY A 180 43.79 -17.13 0.02
CA GLY A 180 44.74 -16.88 1.10
C GLY A 180 46.12 -17.44 0.79
N VAL A 181 47.16 -16.80 1.34
CA VAL A 181 48.46 -17.41 1.68
C VAL A 181 48.97 -16.76 2.97
N ARG A 182 49.63 -17.59 3.78
CA ARG A 182 50.13 -17.45 5.16
C ARG A 182 51.63 -17.10 5.16
N ALA A 183 52.08 -16.25 6.08
CA ALA A 183 53.42 -16.20 6.74
C ALA A 183 53.48 -14.89 7.56
N GLN A 184 53.49 -14.91 8.90
CA GLN A 184 54.59 -15.09 9.86
C GLN A 184 55.29 -13.78 10.30
N ASP A 185 55.29 -13.61 11.64
CA ASP A 185 56.26 -12.98 12.54
C ASP A 185 56.58 -11.47 12.41
N ASP A 186 56.19 -10.67 13.42
CA ASP A 186 57.12 -10.14 14.45
C ASP A 186 56.46 -9.08 15.35
N ILE A 187 56.66 -9.24 16.66
CA ILE A 187 56.36 -8.28 17.74
C ILE A 187 57.65 -7.50 18.05
N PRO A 188 57.59 -6.20 18.38
CA PRO A 188 58.04 -5.82 19.72
C PRO A 188 57.21 -4.72 20.42
N ALA A 189 57.05 -4.97 21.72
CA ALA A 189 56.83 -4.15 22.92
C ALA A 189 56.62 -2.62 22.87
N ASP A 190 55.73 -2.22 23.79
CA ASP A 190 55.43 -0.92 24.41
C ASP A 190 56.66 -0.10 24.89
N PRO A 191 56.47 1.20 25.19
CA PRO A 191 56.35 1.57 26.62
C PRO A 191 55.26 2.61 26.97
N GLU A 192 54.68 2.35 28.14
CA GLU A 192 54.17 3.26 29.19
C GLU A 192 54.33 4.77 28.99
N ILE A 193 53.22 5.51 29.21
CA ILE A 193 53.23 6.85 29.83
C ILE A 193 52.02 6.97 30.77
N ASP A 194 52.28 6.86 32.06
CA ASP A 194 51.49 7.44 33.14
C ASP A 194 51.99 8.88 33.38
N ASP A 195 51.07 9.84 33.64
CA ASP A 195 51.23 10.91 34.62
C ASP A 195 49.97 11.82 34.67
N GLU A 196 49.17 11.65 35.71
CA GLU A 196 48.40 12.71 36.39
C GLU A 196 49.35 13.46 37.37
N PRO A 197 49.07 14.67 37.94
CA PRO A 197 47.75 15.18 38.35
C PRO A 197 47.53 16.71 38.23
N HIS A 198 46.30 17.18 38.48
CA HIS A 198 46.00 18.29 39.42
C HIS A 198 44.49 18.62 39.47
N SER A 199 43.92 18.55 40.68
CA SER A 199 42.66 19.21 41.08
C SER A 199 42.90 20.70 41.39
N PRO A 200 41.84 21.54 41.46
CA PRO A 200 41.35 21.92 42.78
C PRO A 200 39.82 22.01 42.93
N ALA A 201 39.43 22.12 44.20
CA ALA A 201 38.11 22.01 44.79
C ALA A 201 37.16 23.20 44.58
N HIS A 202 35.85 22.96 44.71
CA HIS A 202 34.97 23.57 45.73
C HIS A 202 33.50 23.16 45.55
N GLY A 203 32.80 22.91 46.67
CA GLY A 203 31.38 23.26 46.79
C GLY A 203 30.40 22.16 47.20
N SER A 204 30.44 21.76 48.47
CA SER A 204 29.40 20.97 49.15
C SER A 204 28.02 21.64 49.12
N ARG A 205 26.95 20.87 48.88
CA ARG A 205 25.67 21.09 49.57
C ARG A 205 24.84 19.81 49.68
N SER A 206 24.81 19.32 50.91
CA SER A 206 23.90 18.34 51.48
C SER A 206 22.44 18.80 51.40
N ASN A 207 21.53 17.89 51.06
CA ASN A 207 20.17 17.94 51.60
C ASN A 207 19.65 16.52 51.85
N GLN A 208 19.72 16.10 53.11
CA GLN A 208 19.02 14.94 53.65
C GLN A 208 17.53 15.30 53.79
N GLY A 209 16.65 14.47 53.25
CA GLY A 209 15.21 14.51 53.50
C GLY A 209 14.71 13.09 53.64
N SER A 210 14.24 12.77 54.84
CA SER A 210 13.95 11.44 55.36
C SER A 210 12.79 10.71 54.65
N ARG A 211 12.92 9.37 54.63
CA ARG A 211 11.88 8.35 54.37
C ARG A 211 10.62 8.58 55.23
N PRO A 212 9.49 8.02 54.78
CA PRO A 212 8.98 6.86 55.50
C PRO A 212 8.73 5.64 54.61
N THR A 213 9.08 4.50 55.21
CA THR A 213 8.84 3.14 54.77
C THR A 213 7.33 2.84 54.84
N VAL A 214 6.74 2.37 53.73
CA VAL A 214 5.45 1.66 53.77
C VAL A 214 5.61 0.35 53.00
N THR A 215 5.56 -0.73 53.75
CA THR A 215 5.44 -2.11 53.30
C THR A 215 4.08 -2.29 52.64
N ALA A 216 4.03 -2.64 51.35
CA ALA A 216 2.79 -2.98 50.67
C ALA A 216 3.03 -4.11 49.64
N THR A 217 2.74 -5.32 50.12
CA THR A 217 2.11 -6.46 49.45
C THR A 217 2.05 -6.42 47.91
N SER A 218 2.73 -7.39 47.30
CA SER A 218 2.61 -7.82 45.91
C SER A 218 1.14 -8.04 45.55
N ARG A 219 0.53 -7.06 44.86
CA ARG A 219 -0.81 -7.16 44.29
C ARG A 219 -0.67 -7.25 42.77
N PRO A 220 -1.17 -8.32 42.12
CA PRO A 220 -1.17 -8.41 40.66
C PRO A 220 -1.96 -7.23 40.09
N LEU A 221 -1.37 -6.54 39.11
CA LEU A 221 -2.05 -5.49 38.36
C LEU A 221 -3.32 -6.08 37.70
N PRO A 222 -4.46 -5.37 37.73
CA PRO A 222 -5.65 -5.77 37.02
C PRO A 222 -5.34 -5.89 35.53
N ARG A 223 -5.67 -7.04 34.93
CA ARG A 223 -5.76 -7.16 33.48
C ARG A 223 -6.80 -6.17 32.99
N ASP A 224 -6.43 -5.28 32.08
CA ASP A 224 -7.39 -4.61 31.20
C ASP A 224 -8.03 -5.68 30.30
N THR A 225 -9.07 -6.34 30.80
CA THR A 225 -9.98 -7.22 30.04
C THR A 225 -11.17 -6.47 29.45
N THR A 226 -11.08 -5.17 29.28
CA THR A 226 -12.16 -4.31 28.77
C THR A 226 -11.71 -3.45 27.59
N GLY A 227 -10.94 -4.03 26.67
CA GLY A 227 -11.06 -3.67 25.26
C GLY A 227 -12.13 -4.57 24.68
N THR A 228 -13.34 -4.06 24.44
CA THR A 228 -14.33 -4.75 23.62
C THR A 228 -13.67 -5.06 22.28
N ASP A 229 -13.24 -6.32 22.14
CA ASP A 229 -12.80 -6.92 20.90
C ASP A 229 -14.04 -6.98 20.00
N ARG A 230 -14.34 -5.82 19.41
CA ARG A 230 -15.36 -5.70 18.39
C ARG A 230 -14.79 -6.45 17.20
N GLN A 231 -15.05 -7.76 17.19
CA GLN A 231 -14.63 -8.70 16.16
C GLN A 231 -14.63 -7.98 14.83
N ALA A 232 -13.43 -7.72 14.33
CA ALA A 232 -13.27 -7.00 13.09
C ALA A 232 -14.05 -7.75 12.01
N PRO A 233 -14.88 -7.07 11.19
CA PRO A 233 -15.50 -7.68 10.03
C PRO A 233 -14.43 -8.46 9.24
N LYS A 234 -14.75 -9.69 8.82
CA LYS A 234 -13.82 -10.64 8.17
C LYS A 234 -13.19 -10.15 6.85
N ASP A 235 -13.50 -8.92 6.44
CA ASP A 235 -13.16 -8.32 5.14
C ASP A 235 -12.29 -7.05 5.26
N ARG A 236 -11.68 -6.80 6.44
CA ARG A 236 -10.70 -5.72 6.54
C ARG A 236 -9.45 -6.09 5.75
N PHE A 237 -9.04 -5.21 4.85
CA PHE A 237 -7.77 -5.33 4.14
C PHE A 237 -6.62 -5.26 5.16
N GLN A 238 -5.86 -6.34 5.26
CA GLN A 238 -4.74 -6.49 6.20
C GLN A 238 -3.46 -6.77 5.45
N ALA A 239 -2.39 -6.04 5.77
CA ALA A 239 -1.05 -6.35 5.31
C ALA A 239 -0.31 -7.13 6.41
N ARG A 240 0.42 -8.18 6.03
CA ARG A 240 1.17 -9.01 6.98
C ARG A 240 2.60 -9.23 6.51
N ALA A 241 3.51 -9.30 7.46
CA ALA A 241 4.90 -9.69 7.23
C ALA A 241 5.40 -10.57 8.38
N TYR A 242 6.29 -11.50 8.08
CA TYR A 242 6.79 -12.50 9.03
C TYR A 242 8.31 -12.52 9.01
N GLY A 243 8.93 -12.20 10.14
CA GLY A 243 10.39 -12.18 10.31
C GLY A 243 10.86 -13.20 11.34
N GLY A 244 12.18 -13.31 11.51
CA GLY A 244 12.79 -14.27 12.45
C GLY A 244 12.56 -13.93 13.93
N SER A 245 12.36 -12.66 14.27
CA SER A 245 12.18 -12.16 15.65
C SER A 245 10.77 -11.67 15.96
N ALA A 246 10.00 -11.28 14.94
CA ALA A 246 8.66 -10.73 15.10
C ALA A 246 7.81 -10.96 13.84
N ALA A 247 6.49 -10.89 14.01
CA ALA A 247 5.51 -10.77 12.93
C ALA A 247 4.82 -9.41 13.00
N LEU A 248 4.32 -8.96 11.85
CA LEU A 248 3.62 -7.70 11.66
C LEU A 248 2.23 -7.95 11.07
N CYS A 249 1.24 -7.26 11.62
CA CYS A 249 -0.06 -7.05 10.98
C CYS A 249 -0.31 -5.54 10.92
N VAL A 250 -0.69 -5.02 9.74
CA VAL A 250 -1.09 -3.64 9.53
C VAL A 250 -2.49 -3.61 8.98
N GLU A 251 -3.39 -2.84 9.58
CA GLU A 251 -4.78 -2.78 9.17
C GLU A 251 -5.41 -1.41 9.35
N ALA A 252 -6.47 -1.15 8.60
CA ALA A 252 -7.34 -0.02 8.85
C ALA A 252 -8.15 -0.25 10.14
N SER A 253 -8.17 0.74 11.02
CA SER A 253 -8.87 0.73 12.30
C SER A 253 -9.54 2.07 12.55
N GLU A 254 -10.31 2.17 13.62
CA GLU A 254 -10.86 3.42 14.14
C GLU A 254 -10.35 3.67 15.56
N SER A 255 -10.26 4.94 15.96
CA SER A 255 -10.07 5.31 17.37
C SER A 255 -11.35 5.08 18.17
N GLN A 256 -11.29 5.21 19.50
CA GLN A 256 -12.49 5.16 20.34
C GLN A 256 -13.55 6.21 19.93
N GLY A 257 -13.11 7.35 19.39
CA GLY A 257 -13.99 8.40 18.85
C GLY A 257 -14.43 8.19 17.41
N GLY A 258 -14.19 7.02 16.81
CA GLY A 258 -14.58 6.71 15.42
C GLY A 258 -13.67 7.32 14.34
N ASN A 259 -12.55 7.95 14.71
CA ASN A 259 -11.65 8.55 13.72
C ASN A 259 -10.86 7.46 12.98
N PRO A 260 -10.70 7.54 11.65
CA PRO A 260 -9.95 6.56 10.88
C PRO A 260 -8.46 6.56 11.25
N THR A 261 -7.88 5.38 11.36
CA THR A 261 -6.49 5.16 11.80
C THR A 261 -5.87 3.96 11.08
N VAL A 262 -4.53 3.89 11.09
CA VAL A 262 -3.78 2.69 10.71
C VAL A 262 -3.22 2.06 11.97
N ARG A 263 -3.55 0.79 12.20
CA ARG A 263 -3.04 0.02 13.34
C ARG A 263 -1.87 -0.85 12.90
N PHE A 264 -0.76 -0.74 13.62
CA PHE A 264 0.40 -1.62 13.52
C PHE A 264 0.42 -2.55 14.74
N GLU A 265 0.40 -3.85 14.50
CA GLU A 265 0.54 -4.88 15.52
C GLU A 265 1.81 -5.68 15.28
N LEU A 266 2.72 -5.67 16.24
CA LEU A 266 3.96 -6.44 16.20
C LEU A 266 3.92 -7.53 17.27
N ALA A 267 4.02 -8.80 16.88
CA ALA A 267 4.05 -9.93 17.80
C ALA A 267 5.45 -10.56 17.86
N PRO A 268 6.02 -10.83 19.05
CA PRO A 268 7.32 -11.50 19.14
C PRO A 268 7.23 -12.95 18.67
N ALA A 269 8.29 -13.46 18.06
CA ALA A 269 8.42 -14.87 17.76
C ALA A 269 8.55 -15.71 19.06
N THR A 270 7.93 -16.88 19.10
CA THR A 270 8.01 -17.79 20.26
C THR A 270 9.44 -18.26 20.52
N ALA A 271 10.21 -18.44 19.45
CA ALA A 271 11.66 -18.63 19.47
C ALA A 271 12.25 -18.01 18.20
N LYS A 272 13.57 -17.78 18.18
CA LYS A 272 14.23 -17.23 16.97
C LYS A 272 13.97 -18.16 15.79
N ASN A 273 13.43 -17.62 14.70
CA ASN A 273 13.07 -18.34 13.47
C ASN A 273 11.95 -19.39 13.61
N SER A 274 11.14 -19.36 14.68
CA SER A 274 10.13 -20.40 14.96
C SER A 274 8.88 -20.38 14.05
N LYS A 275 8.76 -19.45 13.10
CA LYS A 275 7.56 -19.18 12.27
C LYS A 275 6.24 -19.09 13.07
N THR A 276 6.34 -18.97 14.39
CA THR A 276 5.23 -18.99 15.35
C THR A 276 5.38 -17.77 16.24
N TYR A 277 4.28 -17.05 16.50
CA TYR A 277 4.33 -15.72 17.10
C TYR A 277 3.30 -15.61 18.22
N GLN A 278 3.69 -14.93 19.30
CA GLN A 278 2.87 -14.73 20.50
C GLN A 278 1.98 -13.49 20.30
N TRP A 279 0.86 -13.65 19.58
CA TRP A 279 -0.07 -12.55 19.28
C TRP A 279 -0.74 -11.99 20.54
N GLU A 280 -0.85 -12.79 21.59
CA GLU A 280 -1.28 -12.38 22.93
C GLU A 280 -0.34 -11.34 23.57
N ASN A 281 0.94 -11.34 23.17
CA ASN A 281 1.98 -10.44 23.68
C ASN A 281 2.36 -9.35 22.66
N LYS A 282 1.43 -9.01 21.75
CA LYS A 282 1.68 -8.04 20.68
C LYS A 282 1.80 -6.60 21.20
N LEU A 283 2.69 -5.83 20.59
CA LEU A 283 2.73 -4.39 20.73
C LEU A 283 1.83 -3.75 19.66
N ILE A 284 0.90 -2.91 20.10
CA ILE A 284 -0.03 -2.19 19.21
C ILE A 284 0.31 -0.70 19.22
N VAL A 285 0.52 -0.14 18.03
CA VAL A 285 0.62 1.32 17.80
C VAL A 285 -0.40 1.72 16.76
N GLN A 286 -1.25 2.68 17.09
CA GLN A 286 -2.30 3.19 16.20
C GLN A 286 -1.92 4.60 15.75
N LEU A 287 -1.68 4.76 14.44
CA LEU A 287 -1.41 6.04 13.83
C LEU A 287 -2.71 6.71 13.41
N THR A 288 -2.84 7.96 13.81
CA THR A 288 -3.95 8.83 13.44
C THR A 288 -3.87 9.24 11.97
N ALA A 289 -4.99 9.69 11.41
CA ALA A 289 -5.02 10.19 10.04
C ALA A 289 -4.15 11.45 9.83
N ASP A 290 -3.78 12.20 10.88
CA ASP A 290 -2.80 13.30 10.83
C ASP A 290 -1.35 12.83 10.62
N GLU A 291 -1.04 11.60 11.01
CA GLU A 291 0.31 11.02 10.91
C GLU A 291 0.55 10.33 9.57
N LEU A 292 -0.52 9.99 8.85
CA LEU A 292 -0.45 9.25 7.59
C LEU A 292 0.35 9.94 6.48
N PRO A 293 0.32 11.29 6.31
CA PRO A 293 1.15 11.91 5.30
C PRO A 293 2.66 11.66 5.54
N GLN A 294 3.11 11.60 6.79
CA GLN A 294 4.51 11.28 7.11
C GLN A 294 4.82 9.79 6.90
N LEU A 295 3.87 8.91 7.22
CA LEU A 295 3.97 7.48 6.92
C LEU A 295 4.10 7.26 5.41
N LEU A 296 3.23 7.90 4.62
CA LEU A 296 3.23 7.82 3.16
C LEU A 296 4.52 8.40 2.55
N ALA A 297 5.13 9.43 3.16
CA ALA A 297 6.42 9.94 2.71
C ALA A 297 7.51 8.85 2.74
N VAL A 298 7.51 8.00 3.77
CA VAL A 298 8.43 6.86 3.87
C VAL A 298 8.01 5.72 2.94
N LEU A 299 6.72 5.36 2.89
CA LEU A 299 6.26 4.26 2.04
C LEU A 299 6.46 4.53 0.54
N PHE A 300 6.31 5.79 0.11
CA PHE A 300 6.65 6.23 -1.25
C PHE A 300 8.16 6.46 -1.47
N ARG A 301 8.99 6.22 -0.45
CA ARG A 301 10.44 6.44 -0.45
C ARG A 301 10.86 7.88 -0.77
N PHE A 302 10.01 8.86 -0.45
CA PHE A 302 10.37 10.28 -0.50
C PHE A 302 11.15 10.72 0.75
N ALA A 303 10.97 10.00 1.86
CA ALA A 303 11.75 10.15 3.08
C ALA A 303 12.46 8.83 3.44
N VAL A 304 13.66 8.94 4.02
CA VAL A 304 14.46 7.77 4.43
C VAL A 304 13.81 7.05 5.60
N GLY A 305 13.19 7.76 6.54
CA GLY A 305 12.47 7.13 7.64
C GLY A 305 11.68 8.14 8.47
N VAL A 306 10.87 7.63 9.38
CA VAL A 306 10.01 8.40 10.28
C VAL A 306 9.92 7.70 11.63
N ARG A 307 9.75 8.48 12.70
CA ARG A 307 9.44 7.98 14.05
C ARG A 307 8.20 8.66 14.60
N PHE A 308 7.19 7.86 14.90
CA PHE A 308 5.99 8.24 15.62
C PHE A 308 6.18 7.88 17.10
N ALA A 309 6.05 8.86 17.99
CA ALA A 309 6.29 8.71 19.42
C ALA A 309 5.13 9.29 20.22
N ASN A 310 5.16 9.13 21.55
CA ASN A 310 4.12 9.62 22.46
C ASN A 310 2.76 8.92 22.30
N HIS A 311 2.75 7.64 21.87
CA HIS A 311 1.52 6.83 21.80
C HIS A 311 1.28 6.08 23.11
N GLY A 312 0.05 5.59 23.26
CA GLY A 312 -0.38 4.78 24.41
C GLY A 312 -0.66 5.61 25.67
N PRO A 313 -1.22 4.99 26.72
CA PRO A 313 -1.65 5.70 27.94
C PRO A 313 -0.52 6.43 28.65
N THR A 314 0.67 5.83 28.66
CA THR A 314 1.89 6.35 29.29
C THR A 314 2.71 7.26 28.38
N LYS A 315 2.27 7.49 27.13
CA LYS A 315 3.01 8.22 26.09
C LYS A 315 4.43 7.69 25.84
N SER A 316 4.67 6.42 26.12
CA SER A 316 5.98 5.78 25.92
C SER A 316 6.05 4.89 24.68
N LYS A 317 4.90 4.55 24.07
CA LYS A 317 4.88 3.74 22.85
C LYS A 317 5.37 4.55 21.66
N TRP A 318 6.08 3.87 20.78
CA TRP A 318 6.60 4.45 19.55
C TRP A 318 6.67 3.42 18.42
N LEU A 319 6.64 3.92 17.19
CA LEU A 319 6.81 3.17 15.95
C LEU A 319 7.81 3.92 15.07
N SER A 320 8.77 3.21 14.48
CA SER A 320 9.68 3.77 13.49
C SER A 320 9.68 2.93 12.22
N LEU A 321 9.74 3.59 11.08
CA LEU A 321 9.89 2.97 9.77
C LEU A 321 11.09 3.59 9.08
N GLU A 322 11.89 2.77 8.43
CA GLU A 322 13.11 3.19 7.76
C GLU A 322 13.32 2.40 6.47
N ASN A 323 13.49 3.09 5.36
CA ASN A 323 13.84 2.50 4.09
C ASN A 323 15.31 2.07 4.12
N GLN A 324 15.55 0.77 3.91
CA GLN A 324 16.89 0.18 3.81
C GLN A 324 17.13 -0.37 2.40
N ASP A 325 18.37 -0.76 2.12
CA ASP A 325 18.72 -1.50 0.92
C ASP A 325 18.00 -2.86 0.95
N GLY A 326 17.03 -3.03 0.04
CA GLY A 326 16.23 -4.25 -0.07
C GLY A 326 14.88 -4.25 0.64
N GLY A 327 14.45 -3.15 1.28
CA GLY A 327 13.10 -3.09 1.84
C GLY A 327 12.81 -1.93 2.79
N LEU A 328 11.85 -2.20 3.69
CA LEU A 328 11.40 -1.32 4.76
C LEU A 328 11.66 -2.02 6.10
N PHE A 329 12.38 -1.37 6.99
CA PHE A 329 12.62 -1.86 8.35
C PHE A 329 11.67 -1.17 9.32
N ILE A 330 10.90 -1.96 10.06
CA ILE A 330 9.90 -1.46 11.01
C ILE A 330 10.33 -1.88 12.41
N LYS A 331 10.34 -0.92 13.35
CA LYS A 331 10.57 -1.17 14.77
C LYS A 331 9.46 -0.53 15.59
N ALA A 332 9.08 -1.18 16.69
CA ALA A 332 8.19 -0.60 17.67
C ALA A 332 8.68 -0.94 19.08
N GLY A 333 8.42 -0.04 20.02
CA GLY A 333 8.78 -0.23 21.41
C GLY A 333 7.82 0.46 22.36
N ASP A 334 7.93 0.10 23.62
CA ASP A 334 7.27 0.73 24.76
C ASP A 334 8.23 0.70 25.95
N LYS A 335 7.91 1.44 27.01
CA LYS A 335 8.67 1.41 28.25
C LYS A 335 8.65 -0.02 28.82
N ASP A 336 9.82 -0.52 29.20
CA ASP A 336 10.02 -1.84 29.82
C ASP A 336 9.56 -3.04 28.96
N VAL A 337 9.27 -2.82 27.67
CA VAL A 337 8.96 -3.86 26.70
C VAL A 337 10.11 -3.96 25.70
N ARG A 338 10.54 -5.19 25.41
CA ARG A 338 11.55 -5.45 24.39
C ARG A 338 11.13 -4.81 23.06
N VAL A 339 12.06 -4.10 22.44
CA VAL A 339 11.87 -3.55 21.08
C VAL A 339 11.66 -4.70 20.10
N LEU A 340 10.55 -4.63 19.35
CA LEU A 340 10.24 -5.54 18.26
C LEU A 340 10.67 -4.91 16.95
N ALA A 341 11.32 -5.69 16.10
CA ALA A 341 11.81 -5.23 14.81
C ALA A 341 11.59 -6.31 13.74
N ILE A 342 11.26 -5.86 12.53
CA ILE A 342 10.98 -6.72 11.38
C ILE A 342 11.42 -6.05 10.07
N PRO A 343 12.25 -6.71 9.24
CA PRO A 343 12.46 -6.31 7.85
C PRO A 343 11.27 -6.75 6.98
N VAL A 344 10.81 -5.85 6.12
CA VAL A 344 9.75 -6.08 5.13
C VAL A 344 10.33 -5.83 3.75
N SER A 345 10.58 -6.89 3.00
CA SER A 345 11.23 -6.82 1.68
C SER A 345 10.34 -7.28 0.52
N THR A 346 9.26 -8.00 0.80
CA THR A 346 8.39 -8.49 -0.27
C THR A 346 7.57 -7.34 -0.87
N ALA A 347 7.55 -7.26 -2.20
CA ALA A 347 6.80 -6.23 -2.92
C ALA A 347 5.32 -6.22 -2.50
N ASP A 348 4.69 -7.39 -2.40
CA ASP A 348 3.30 -7.53 -1.98
C ASP A 348 3.04 -6.95 -0.58
N ALA A 349 3.92 -7.18 0.39
CA ALA A 349 3.73 -6.64 1.73
C ALA A 349 3.93 -5.11 1.73
N LEU A 350 4.93 -4.60 1.02
CA LEU A 350 5.17 -3.16 0.88
C LEU A 350 3.97 -2.45 0.22
N VAL A 351 3.44 -3.02 -0.87
CA VAL A 351 2.25 -2.51 -1.57
C VAL A 351 1.03 -2.58 -0.65
N SER A 352 0.83 -3.70 0.06
CA SER A 352 -0.33 -3.87 0.94
C SER A 352 -0.30 -2.89 2.12
N ILE A 353 0.87 -2.65 2.74
CA ILE A 353 1.02 -1.64 3.80
C ILE A 353 0.70 -0.24 3.25
N THR A 354 1.17 0.06 2.04
CA THR A 354 0.90 1.33 1.36
C THR A 354 -0.58 1.51 1.05
N ASP A 355 -1.25 0.47 0.58
CA ASP A 355 -2.67 0.49 0.26
C ASP A 355 -3.54 0.71 1.51
N VAL A 356 -3.23 0.03 2.62
CA VAL A 356 -3.89 0.28 3.92
C VAL A 356 -3.73 1.75 4.32
N ALA A 357 -2.50 2.28 4.27
CA ALA A 357 -2.24 3.67 4.65
C ALA A 357 -2.97 4.68 3.74
N LEU A 358 -2.97 4.42 2.43
CA LEU A 358 -3.61 5.28 1.44
C LEU A 358 -5.14 5.26 1.56
N GLY A 359 -5.72 4.09 1.82
CA GLY A 359 -7.16 3.93 2.05
C GLY A 359 -7.64 4.69 3.29
N VAL A 360 -6.87 4.65 4.38
CA VAL A 360 -7.20 5.44 5.59
C VAL A 360 -6.98 6.94 5.34
N ALA A 361 -5.95 7.34 4.60
CA ALA A 361 -5.71 8.74 4.27
C ALA A 361 -6.83 9.32 3.38
N HIS A 362 -7.36 8.55 2.42
CA HIS A 362 -8.49 8.98 1.59
C HIS A 362 -9.77 9.22 2.39
N LYS A 363 -10.00 8.47 3.48
CA LYS A 363 -11.16 8.75 4.35
C LYS A 363 -11.08 10.14 4.97
N LYS A 364 -9.88 10.63 5.26
CA LYS A 364 -9.66 11.98 5.79
C LYS A 364 -9.63 13.06 4.72
N TYR A 365 -9.05 12.74 3.56
CA TYR A 365 -8.91 13.67 2.43
C TYR A 365 -9.72 13.18 1.22
N PRO A 366 -11.06 13.09 1.30
CA PRO A 366 -11.88 12.42 0.28
C PRO A 366 -11.91 13.14 -1.08
N HIS A 367 -11.48 14.40 -1.12
CA HIS A 367 -11.41 15.23 -2.32
C HIS A 367 -10.05 15.15 -3.03
N LEU A 368 -9.03 14.53 -2.41
CA LEU A 368 -7.73 14.32 -3.03
C LEU A 368 -7.70 12.93 -3.65
N SER A 369 -7.22 12.85 -4.89
CA SER A 369 -6.86 11.55 -5.46
C SER A 369 -5.60 11.01 -4.80
N GLY A 370 -5.33 9.70 -4.97
CA GLY A 370 -4.08 9.11 -4.50
C GLY A 370 -2.84 9.73 -5.15
N GLU A 371 -2.97 10.22 -6.39
CA GLU A 371 -1.92 10.94 -7.09
C GLU A 371 -1.69 12.33 -6.49
N ASP A 372 -2.75 13.10 -6.22
CA ASP A 372 -2.66 14.42 -5.57
C ASP A 372 -2.00 14.29 -4.19
N LEU A 373 -2.44 13.29 -3.42
CA LEU A 373 -1.89 13.04 -2.10
C LEU A 373 -0.40 12.67 -2.19
N LYS A 374 0.00 11.83 -3.15
CA LYS A 374 1.40 11.50 -3.40
C LYS A 374 2.22 12.75 -3.76
N LEU A 375 1.72 13.62 -4.63
CA LEU A 375 2.38 14.86 -5.04
C LEU A 375 2.54 15.83 -3.86
N ILE A 376 1.48 16.03 -3.07
CA ILE A 376 1.51 16.90 -1.89
C ILE A 376 2.47 16.33 -0.83
N VAL A 377 2.41 15.02 -0.56
CA VAL A 377 3.32 14.37 0.38
C VAL A 377 4.77 14.55 -0.06
N ARG A 378 5.08 14.37 -1.35
CA ARG A 378 6.42 14.60 -1.88
C ARG A 378 6.89 16.04 -1.71
N ALA A 379 6.05 17.00 -2.08
CA ALA A 379 6.45 18.41 -2.14
C ALA A 379 6.47 19.08 -0.76
N GLN A 380 5.53 18.73 0.12
CA GLN A 380 5.29 19.46 1.37
C GLN A 380 5.67 18.65 2.61
N VAL A 381 5.47 17.34 2.60
CA VAL A 381 5.64 16.54 3.82
C VAL A 381 7.04 15.98 3.91
N ALA A 382 7.50 15.29 2.86
CA ALA A 382 8.79 14.61 2.84
C ALA A 382 10.00 15.50 3.24
N PRO A 383 10.11 16.78 2.80
CA PRO A 383 11.22 17.64 3.20
C PRO A 383 11.26 17.96 4.70
N ARG A 384 10.14 17.76 5.41
CA ARG A 384 9.98 18.04 6.84
C ARG A 384 10.10 16.78 7.70
N VAL A 385 10.09 15.59 7.09
CA VAL A 385 10.24 14.32 7.82
C VAL A 385 11.69 14.14 8.24
N LYS A 386 11.93 14.10 9.54
CA LYS A 386 13.24 13.82 10.11
C LYS A 386 13.46 12.31 10.15
N ALA A 387 14.65 11.88 9.71
CA ALA A 387 15.09 10.50 9.87
C ALA A 387 15.06 10.10 11.36
N PRO A 388 14.77 8.83 11.68
CA PRO A 388 14.90 8.33 13.05
C PRO A 388 16.35 8.57 13.52
N ALA A 389 16.53 9.03 14.76
CA ALA A 389 17.86 9.11 15.34
C ALA A 389 18.51 7.72 15.31
N PRO A 390 19.82 7.62 15.00
CA PRO A 390 20.53 6.35 15.06
C PRO A 390 20.38 5.76 16.47
N ALA A 391 20.14 4.44 16.54
CA ALA A 391 20.09 3.76 17.83
C ALA A 391 21.44 3.95 18.54
N PRO A 392 21.47 4.20 19.86
CA PRO A 392 22.73 4.20 20.60
C PRO A 392 23.41 2.84 20.37
N ALA A 393 24.71 2.87 20.07
CA ALA A 393 25.51 1.66 20.02
C ALA A 393 25.43 1.00 21.41
N GLY A 394 24.78 -0.16 21.45
CA GLY A 394 24.62 -0.97 22.66
C GLY A 394 25.77 -1.92 22.86
#